data_AF-X1NKG4-F1
#
_entry.id   AF-X1NKG4-F1
#
_cell.length_a   1.000
_cell.length_b   1.000
_cell.length_c   1.000
_cell.angle_alpha   90.00
_cell.angle_beta   90.00
_cell.angle_gamma   90.00
#
_symmetry.space_group_name_H-M   'P 1'
#
loop_
_entity.id
_entity.type
_entity.pdbx_description
1 polymer ?
#
loop_
_entity_poly.entity_id
_entity_poly.type
_entity_poly.pdbx_seq_one_letter_code
_entity_poly.pdbx_strand_id
1 'polypeptide(L)'
;MFDLVLEAARGVVRRKGANRFSPPELYEEALKSYPDLKKNSFMARVIACTPNHNSYKHHASKRDYLSYLGPGVYSLNDQYKEKQPSPNEIVVKNIINTKEETV
;
A
#
# COMPACT_ATOMS: atom_id res chain seq x y z
N MET A 1 -4.23 -11.18 7.09
CA MET A 1 -3.26 -11.57 6.03
C MET A 1 -3.73 -11.20 4.61
N PHE A 2 -4.63 -10.24 4.42
CA PHE A 2 -4.81 -9.49 3.16
C PHE A 2 -4.20 -8.08 3.26
N ASP A 3 -3.75 -7.73 4.46
CA ASP A 3 -3.09 -6.47 4.84
C ASP A 3 -1.80 -6.26 4.05
N LEU A 4 -1.19 -7.35 3.56
CA LEU A 4 -0.01 -7.33 2.71
C LEU A 4 -0.20 -6.51 1.41
N VAL A 5 -1.39 -6.53 0.77
CA VAL A 5 -1.64 -5.69 -0.42
C VAL A 5 -1.69 -4.21 -0.04
N LEU A 6 -2.30 -3.89 1.10
CA LEU A 6 -2.40 -2.53 1.62
C LEU A 6 -1.01 -2.00 2.03
N GLU A 7 -0.22 -2.81 2.74
CA GLU A 7 1.15 -2.49 3.16
C GLU A 7 2.06 -2.28 1.94
N ALA A 8 2.01 -3.17 0.96
CA ALA A 8 2.77 -3.03 -0.27
C ALA A 8 2.38 -1.76 -1.03
N ALA A 9 1.07 -1.46 -1.15
CA ALA A 9 0.60 -0.25 -1.80
C ALA A 9 1.08 1.02 -1.09
N ARG A 10 1.00 1.07 0.24
CA ARG A 10 1.56 2.17 1.04
C ARG A 10 3.06 2.32 0.83
N GLY A 11 3.80 1.19 0.86
CA GLY A 11 5.24 1.17 0.61
C GLY A 11 5.62 1.74 -0.76
N VAL A 12 4.92 1.33 -1.81
CA VAL A 12 5.14 1.85 -3.18
C VAL A 12 4.81 3.34 -3.27
N VAL A 13 3.68 3.78 -2.72
CA VAL A 13 3.29 5.21 -2.71
C VAL A 13 4.32 6.06 -1.97
N ARG A 14 4.78 5.60 -0.80
CA ARG A 14 5.82 6.28 -0.01
C ARG A 14 7.14 6.37 -0.76
N ARG A 15 7.56 5.28 -1.42
CA ARG A 15 8.81 5.22 -2.19
C ARG A 15 8.76 6.09 -3.45
N LYS A 16 7.65 6.09 -4.18
CA LYS A 16 7.52 6.82 -5.46
C LYS A 16 7.06 8.27 -5.30
N GLY A 17 6.46 8.62 -4.17
CA GLY A 17 5.77 9.90 -3.98
C GLY A 17 4.51 10.06 -4.86
N ALA A 18 4.06 9.00 -5.53
CA ALA A 18 2.95 9.03 -6.48
C ALA A 18 1.95 7.89 -6.20
N ASN A 19 0.66 8.22 -6.23
CA ASN A 19 -0.42 7.25 -6.00
C ASN A 19 -0.85 6.50 -7.27
N ARG A 20 0.13 6.00 -8.03
CA ARG A 20 -0.08 5.21 -9.24
C ARG A 20 0.96 4.11 -9.34
N PHE A 21 0.49 2.88 -9.46
CA PHE A 21 1.33 1.69 -9.45
C PHE A 21 0.67 0.53 -10.18
N SER A 22 1.48 -0.44 -10.57
CA SER A 22 1.07 -1.67 -11.21
C SER A 22 1.10 -2.86 -10.23
N PRO A 23 0.35 -3.94 -10.48
CA PRO A 23 0.39 -5.14 -9.64
C PRO A 23 1.80 -5.77 -9.50
N PRO A 24 2.65 -5.80 -10.54
CA PRO A 24 4.05 -6.22 -10.41
C PRO A 24 4.85 -5.36 -9.41
N GLU A 25 4.68 -4.04 -9.41
CA GLU A 25 5.37 -3.17 -8.45
C GLU A 25 4.93 -3.46 -7.01
N LEU A 26 3.65 -3.75 -6.79
CA LEU A 26 3.16 -4.17 -5.48
C LEU A 26 3.76 -5.52 -5.05
N TYR A 27 3.93 -6.44 -6.00
CA TYR A 27 4.52 -7.75 -5.72
C TYR A 27 5.99 -7.64 -5.34
N GLU A 28 6.77 -6.83 -6.07
CA GLU A 28 8.17 -6.56 -5.76
C GLU A 28 8.34 -5.90 -4.38
N GLU A 29 7.46 -4.96 -4.02
CA GLU A 29 7.48 -4.36 -2.68
C GLU A 29 7.16 -5.39 -1.61
N ALA A 30 6.16 -6.25 -1.84
CA ALA A 30 5.77 -7.29 -0.90
C ALA A 30 6.86 -8.37 -0.71
N LEU A 31 7.60 -8.71 -1.76
CA LEU A 31 8.69 -9.70 -1.71
C LEU A 31 9.80 -9.32 -0.74
N LYS A 32 10.02 -8.02 -0.49
CA LYS A 32 11.04 -7.55 0.48
C LYS A 32 10.77 -8.05 1.90
N SER A 33 9.50 -8.16 2.27
CA SER A 33 9.07 -8.63 3.60
C SER A 33 8.64 -10.10 3.58
N TYR A 34 8.25 -10.63 2.42
CA TYR A 34 7.69 -11.98 2.26
C TYR A 34 8.32 -12.69 1.04
N PRO A 35 9.55 -13.23 1.18
CA PRO A 35 10.28 -13.82 0.05
C PRO A 35 9.58 -15.05 -0.56
N ASP A 36 8.81 -15.81 0.22
CA ASP A 36 8.07 -17.00 -0.25
C ASP A 36 6.71 -16.68 -0.89
N LEU A 37 6.43 -15.40 -1.14
CA LEU A 37 5.14 -14.95 -1.66
C LEU A 37 4.92 -15.44 -3.10
N LYS A 38 3.87 -16.23 -3.30
CA LYS A 38 3.49 -16.72 -4.64
C LYS A 38 2.87 -15.61 -5.48
N LYS A 39 3.50 -15.30 -6.62
CA LYS A 39 3.07 -14.26 -7.56
C LYS A 39 1.59 -14.37 -7.96
N ASN A 40 1.17 -15.52 -8.47
CA ASN A 40 -0.21 -15.70 -8.96
C ASN A 40 -1.26 -15.48 -7.87
N SER A 41 -1.00 -15.97 -6.66
CA SER A 41 -1.87 -15.77 -5.50
C SER A 41 -1.93 -14.29 -5.10
N PHE A 42 -0.80 -13.58 -5.16
CA PHE A 42 -0.76 -12.16 -4.88
C PHE A 42 -1.51 -11.34 -5.94
N MET A 43 -1.34 -11.65 -7.23
CA MET A 43 -2.06 -10.96 -8.31
C MET A 43 -3.58 -11.12 -8.20
N ALA A 44 -4.06 -12.34 -7.92
CA ALA A 44 -5.47 -12.58 -7.67
C ALA A 44 -6.00 -11.77 -6.47
N ARG A 45 -5.14 -11.57 -5.46
CA ARG A 45 -5.46 -10.78 -4.28
C ARG A 45 -5.55 -9.29 -4.57
N VAL A 46 -4.69 -8.74 -5.43
CA VAL A 46 -4.78 -7.35 -5.91
C VAL A 46 -6.13 -7.10 -6.57
N ILE A 47 -6.58 -8.01 -7.45
CA ILE A 47 -7.90 -7.94 -8.08
C ILE A 47 -9.01 -7.99 -7.02
N ALA A 48 -8.92 -8.90 -6.05
CA ALA A 48 -9.88 -9.03 -4.97
C ALA A 48 -9.93 -7.83 -3.99
N CYS A 49 -8.99 -6.88 -4.09
CA CYS A 49 -8.99 -5.64 -3.32
C CYS A 49 -9.41 -4.42 -4.15
N THR A 50 -9.90 -4.63 -5.37
CA THR A 50 -10.19 -3.57 -6.34
C THR A 50 -11.64 -3.66 -6.83
N PRO A 51 -12.62 -3.07 -6.11
CA PRO A 51 -14.06 -3.24 -6.39
C PRO A 51 -14.50 -2.81 -7.78
N ASN A 52 -13.83 -1.81 -8.36
CA ASN A 52 -14.12 -1.31 -9.70
C ASN A 52 -13.42 -2.10 -10.83
N HIS A 53 -12.75 -3.22 -10.51
CA HIS A 53 -12.18 -4.13 -11.50
C HIS A 53 -13.24 -5.12 -12.00
N ASN A 54 -13.33 -5.37 -13.31
CA ASN A 54 -14.36 -6.24 -13.91
C ASN A 54 -14.37 -7.67 -13.32
N SER A 55 -13.20 -8.20 -12.97
CA SER A 55 -13.05 -9.53 -12.36
C SER A 55 -13.34 -9.57 -10.86
N TYR A 56 -13.56 -8.43 -10.20
CA TYR A 56 -13.82 -8.36 -8.75
C TYR A 56 -15.03 -9.19 -8.33
N LYS A 57 -16.07 -9.24 -9.17
CA LYS A 57 -17.31 -10.01 -8.93
C LYS A 57 -17.09 -11.51 -8.67
N HIS A 58 -15.93 -12.05 -9.03
CA HIS A 58 -15.58 -13.46 -8.82
C HIS A 58 -14.86 -13.71 -7.48
N HIS A 59 -14.65 -12.66 -6.68
CA HIS A 59 -13.98 -12.73 -5.39
C HIS A 59 -14.94 -12.37 -4.26
N ALA A 60 -14.95 -13.16 -3.19
CA ALA A 60 -15.79 -12.92 -2.00
C ALA A 60 -15.25 -11.80 -1.08
N SER A 61 -14.13 -11.17 -1.46
CA SER A 61 -13.53 -10.09 -0.69
C SER A 61 -14.44 -8.87 -0.69
N LYS A 62 -14.59 -8.22 0.48
CA LYS A 62 -15.31 -6.95 0.64
C LYS A 62 -14.34 -5.76 0.80
N ARG A 63 -13.08 -5.93 0.42
CA ARG A 63 -12.03 -4.91 0.63
C ARG A 63 -11.91 -4.01 -0.59
N ASP A 64 -11.80 -2.73 -0.33
CA ASP A 64 -11.77 -1.64 -1.29
C ASP A 64 -10.48 -0.83 -1.17
N TYR A 65 -9.34 -1.49 -0.96
CA TYR A 65 -8.07 -0.80 -0.80
C TYR A 65 -7.65 -0.05 -2.06
N LEU A 66 -7.92 -0.63 -3.23
CA LEU A 66 -7.41 -0.16 -4.50
C LEU A 66 -8.54 0.29 -5.43
N SER A 67 -8.20 1.20 -6.33
CA SER A 67 -9.01 1.55 -7.50
C SER A 67 -8.23 1.24 -8.77
N TYR A 68 -8.89 0.58 -9.73
CA TYR A 68 -8.39 0.37 -11.08
C TYR A 68 -8.54 1.64 -11.91
N LEU A 69 -7.47 2.12 -12.53
CA LEU A 69 -7.46 3.36 -13.31
C LEU A 69 -7.38 3.14 -14.82
N GLY A 70 -7.02 1.93 -15.25
CA GLY A 70 -6.79 1.60 -16.66
C GLY A 70 -5.78 0.45 -16.81
N PRO A 71 -5.42 0.05 -18.04
CA PRO A 71 -4.62 -1.14 -18.33
C PRO A 71 -3.40 -1.32 -17.42
N GLY A 72 -3.52 -2.19 -16.41
CA GLY A 72 -2.44 -2.49 -15.46
C GLY A 72 -2.11 -1.37 -14.45
N VAL A 73 -2.89 -0.30 -14.37
CA VAL A 73 -2.67 0.85 -13.48
C VAL A 73 -3.71 0.90 -12.37
N TYR A 74 -3.22 1.03 -11.15
CA TYR A 74 -4.01 1.05 -9.92
C TYR A 74 -3.59 2.23 -9.04
N SER A 75 -4.48 2.62 -8.12
CA SER A 75 -4.21 3.60 -7.07
C SER A 75 -4.73 3.13 -5.71
N LEU A 76 -4.12 3.60 -4.62
CA LEU A 76 -4.61 3.41 -3.26
C LEU A 76 -5.78 4.37 -3.00
N ASN A 77 -6.88 3.86 -2.45
CA ASN A 77 -8.03 4.70 -2.08
C ASN A 77 -7.67 5.64 -0.91
N ASP A 78 -8.22 6.86 -0.93
CA ASP A 78 -7.82 7.96 -0.04
C ASP A 78 -7.92 7.61 1.44
N GLN A 79 -8.98 6.89 1.83
CA GLN A 79 -9.20 6.42 3.21
C GLN A 79 -8.06 5.53 3.74
N TYR A 80 -7.27 4.92 2.86
CA TYR A 80 -6.19 4.01 3.19
C TYR A 80 -4.80 4.61 3.05
N LYS A 81 -4.69 5.83 2.51
CA LYS A 81 -3.44 6.57 2.52
C LYS A 81 -3.03 6.79 3.98
N GLU A 82 -1.75 6.58 4.27
CA GLU A 82 -1.22 6.99 5.56
C GLU A 82 -1.44 8.49 5.69
N LYS A 83 -2.03 8.94 6.81
CA LYS A 83 -1.96 10.36 7.17
C LYS A 83 -0.47 10.66 7.23
N GLN A 84 0.04 11.40 6.25
CA GLN A 84 1.36 12.01 6.37
C GLN A 84 1.34 12.74 7.72
N PRO A 85 2.31 12.48 8.63
CA PRO A 85 2.41 13.30 9.82
C PRO A 85 2.44 14.74 9.34
N SER A 86 1.52 15.56 9.86
CA SER A 86 1.52 16.97 9.48
C SER A 86 2.92 17.54 9.76
N PRO A 87 3.39 18.58 9.04
CA PRO A 87 4.70 19.17 9.29
C PRO A 87 4.94 19.48 10.78
N ASN A 88 3.87 19.83 11.52
CA ASN A 88 3.90 20.05 12.96
C ASN A 88 4.23 18.78 13.79
N GLU A 89 3.85 17.60 13.33
CA GLU A 89 4.06 16.33 14.03
C GLU A 89 5.49 15.78 13.82
N ILE A 90 6.13 16.10 12.69
CA ILE A 90 7.55 15.80 12.42
C ILE A 90 8.45 16.63 13.33
N VAL A 91 8.13 17.91 13.52
CA VAL A 91 8.87 18.81 14.42
C VAL A 91 8.82 18.31 15.86
N VAL A 92 7.64 17.87 16.33
CA VAL A 92 7.52 17.31 17.68
C VAL A 92 8.42 16.10 17.86
N LYS A 93 8.39 15.10 16.95
CA LYS A 93 9.21 13.88 17.03
C LYS A 93 10.72 14.16 17.05
N ASN A 94 11.19 15.12 16.28
CA ASN A 94 12.60 15.49 16.27
C ASN A 94 13.03 16.17 17.58
N ILE A 95 12.17 17.00 18.19
CA ILE A 95 12.46 17.67 19.48
C ILE A 95 12.55 16.66 20.63
N ILE A 96 11.73 15.60 20.65
CA ILE A 96 11.76 14.59 21.72
C ILE A 96 13.05 13.76 21.65
N ASN A 97 13.48 13.34 20.45
CA ASN A 97 14.70 12.54 20.28
C ASN A 97 15.98 13.31 20.63
N THR A 98 16.00 14.64 20.57
CA THR A 98 17.20 15.42 20.95
C THR A 98 17.33 15.62 22.46
N LYS A 99 16.30 15.29 23.25
CA LYS A 99 16.29 15.53 24.71
C LYS A 99 16.75 14.33 25.55
N GLU A 100 17.00 13.18 24.94
CA GLU A 100 17.44 11.97 25.68
C GLU A 100 18.95 11.68 25.56
N GLU A 101 19.74 12.56 24.92
CA GLU A 101 21.19 12.39 24.75
C GLU A 101 22.03 13.33 25.63
N THR A 102 21.46 13.84 26.73
CA THR A 102 22.21 14.61 27.75
C THR A 102 21.68 14.33 29.16
N VAL A 103 21.99 13.15 29.71
CA VAL A 103 22.25 12.97 31.16
C VAL A 103 23.26 11.85 31.35
#